data_AF-A0AAW2UX93-F1
#
_entry.id   AF-A0AAW2UX93-F1
#
_cell.length_a   1.000
_cell.length_b   1.000
_cell.length_c   1.000
_cell.angle_alpha   90.00
_cell.angle_beta   90.00
_cell.angle_gamma   90.00
#
_symmetry.space_group_name_H-M   'P 1'
#
loop_
_entity.id
_entity.type
_entity.pdbx_description
1 polymer ?
#
loop_
_entity_poly.entity_id
_entity_poly.type
_entity_poly.pdbx_seq_one_letter_code
_entity_poly.pdbx_strand_id
1 'polypeptide(L)'
;MNFLSSLMHKHNVPSIESHKYLRNVNSQCYEPDIVAIGPYHSNKDNFKMMEEHKLRYLQLLLERKKENVERYILAMGELEHEARNCYADSIHLNSAKFIKMLVLDGCFIIELREIIGQLINSSKDVDILCECEIIDNWLGDNEVVANIFNRLTLSVTTHQYFVYTDIFDKVNAHYGTRRNKAIATLRRDYFNSPWAYFSVFAALAILLLTVAQTVFSALQVF
;
A
#
# COMPACT_ATOMS: atom_id res chain seq x y z
N MET A 1 49.58 13.90 8.63
CA MET A 1 48.25 13.37 8.25
C MET A 1 47.25 13.91 9.25
N ASN A 2 46.41 14.84 8.81
CA ASN A 2 45.69 15.77 9.68
C ASN A 2 44.40 15.14 10.22
N PHE A 3 44.01 15.57 11.43
CA PHE A 3 42.76 15.23 12.14
C PHE A 3 41.49 15.26 11.26
N LEU A 4 41.48 16.06 10.19
CA LEU A 4 40.42 16.11 9.18
C LEU A 4 40.31 14.85 8.29
N SER A 5 41.41 14.12 8.04
CA SER A 5 41.41 12.83 7.33
C SER A 5 40.76 11.72 8.17
N SER A 6 40.80 11.82 9.51
CA SER A 6 40.09 10.91 10.41
C SER A 6 38.58 11.22 10.49
N LEU A 7 38.17 12.46 10.20
CA LEU A 7 36.75 12.85 10.19
C LEU A 7 36.05 12.46 8.88
N MET A 8 36.78 12.45 7.75
CA MET A 8 36.25 12.13 6.42
C MET A 8 35.97 10.63 6.21
N HIS A 9 36.51 9.74 7.05
CA HIS A 9 36.19 8.30 7.01
C HIS A 9 34.92 7.94 7.80
N LYS A 10 34.27 8.93 8.42
CA LYS A 10 33.09 8.77 9.28
C LYS A 10 31.80 9.28 8.63
N HIS A 11 31.67 9.12 7.31
CA HIS A 11 30.34 8.87 6.75
C HIS A 11 30.13 7.36 6.77
N ASN A 12 30.09 6.78 7.98
CA ASN A 12 29.51 5.46 8.16
C ASN A 12 28.08 5.57 7.63
N VAL A 13 27.79 4.87 6.55
CA VAL A 13 26.43 4.40 6.33
C VAL A 13 26.03 3.75 7.66
N PRO A 14 24.98 4.21 8.35
CA PRO A 14 24.59 3.59 9.60
C PRO A 14 24.35 2.10 9.30
N SER A 15 25.26 1.25 9.77
CA SER A 15 25.08 -0.18 9.71
C SER A 15 23.80 -0.50 10.48
N ILE A 16 23.09 -1.55 10.07
CA ILE A 16 21.88 -2.03 10.77
C ILE A 16 22.30 -2.72 12.10
N GLU A 17 23.24 -2.13 12.85
CA GLU A 17 23.86 -2.62 14.09
C GLU A 17 22.92 -2.50 15.29
N SER A 18 21.97 -1.56 15.24
CA SER A 18 20.94 -1.42 16.29
C SER A 18 20.05 -2.66 16.42
N HIS A 19 20.08 -3.58 15.45
CA HIS A 19 19.15 -4.68 15.34
C HIS A 19 19.37 -5.80 16.36
N LYS A 20 20.61 -6.16 16.75
CA LYS A 20 20.82 -7.28 17.70
C LYS A 20 20.28 -7.00 19.10
N TYR A 21 20.59 -5.83 19.64
CA TYR A 21 20.12 -5.44 20.98
C TYR A 21 18.60 -5.32 21.01
N LEU A 22 18.00 -4.70 19.99
CA LEU A 22 16.54 -4.55 19.93
C LEU A 22 15.82 -5.88 19.65
N ARG A 23 16.40 -6.76 18.81
CA ARG A 23 15.86 -8.10 18.56
C ARG A 23 15.86 -8.97 19.80
N ASN A 24 16.82 -8.79 20.71
CA ASN A 24 16.82 -9.49 21.99
C ASN A 24 15.73 -8.97 22.95
N VAL A 25 15.29 -7.71 22.81
CA VAL A 25 14.21 -7.14 23.62
C VAL A 25 12.86 -7.71 23.20
N ASN A 26 12.59 -7.77 21.90
CA ASN A 26 11.41 -8.45 21.37
C ASN A 26 11.70 -9.06 20.00
N SER A 27 12.02 -10.35 19.96
CA SER A 27 12.38 -11.03 18.72
C SER A 27 11.23 -11.14 17.73
N GLN A 28 9.98 -11.10 18.21
CA GLN A 28 8.79 -11.20 17.36
C GLN A 28 8.58 -9.94 16.51
N CYS A 29 9.01 -8.76 16.97
CA CYS A 29 8.91 -7.51 16.20
C CYS A 29 9.86 -7.44 14.99
N TYR A 30 10.84 -8.34 14.91
CA TYR A 30 11.87 -8.34 13.87
C TYR A 30 11.80 -9.57 12.96
N GLU A 31 10.85 -10.46 13.21
CA GLU A 31 10.56 -11.58 12.32
C GLU A 31 9.44 -11.15 11.36
N PRO A 32 9.68 -11.15 10.04
CA PRO A 32 8.65 -10.76 9.09
C PRO A 32 7.54 -11.81 9.00
N ASP A 33 6.28 -11.38 8.96
CA ASP A 33 5.14 -12.28 8.77
C ASP A 33 4.78 -12.49 7.29
N ILE A 34 4.95 -11.45 6.47
CA ILE A 34 4.43 -11.40 5.10
C ILE A 34 5.56 -11.38 4.06
N VAL A 35 6.53 -10.48 4.25
CA VAL A 35 7.61 -10.23 3.30
C VAL A 35 8.94 -10.09 4.02
N ALA A 36 9.91 -10.94 3.65
CA ALA A 36 11.30 -10.75 4.05
C ALA A 36 11.95 -9.71 3.14
N ILE A 37 12.59 -8.67 3.68
CA ILE A 37 13.43 -7.76 2.88
C ILE A 37 14.86 -7.89 3.41
N GLY A 38 15.80 -8.11 2.51
CA GLY A 38 17.20 -8.26 2.80
C GLY A 38 17.60 -9.69 3.26
N PRO A 39 18.88 -9.85 3.64
CA PRO A 39 19.53 -11.15 3.75
C PRO A 39 19.22 -11.92 5.04
N TYR A 40 18.64 -11.29 6.05
CA TYR A 40 18.45 -11.93 7.36
C TYR A 40 17.35 -12.98 7.37
N HIS A 41 16.40 -12.91 6.43
CA HIS A 41 15.23 -13.80 6.37
C HIS A 41 15.05 -14.48 5.00
N SER A 42 16.00 -14.30 4.07
CA SER A 42 15.88 -14.70 2.66
C SER A 42 15.82 -16.21 2.40
N ASN A 43 16.19 -17.04 3.38
CA ASN A 43 16.28 -18.50 3.25
C ASN A 43 15.15 -19.25 3.99
N LYS A 44 14.09 -18.56 4.41
CA LYS A 44 12.95 -19.19 5.10
C LYS A 44 11.86 -19.55 4.08
N ASP A 45 11.41 -20.80 4.10
CA ASP A 45 10.40 -21.31 3.17
C ASP A 45 9.05 -20.59 3.27
N ASN A 46 8.76 -19.99 4.43
CA ASN A 46 7.51 -19.30 4.74
C ASN A 46 7.22 -18.10 3.81
N PHE A 47 8.22 -17.58 3.10
CA PHE A 47 8.07 -16.40 2.23
C PHE A 47 7.99 -16.72 0.74
N LYS A 48 7.93 -17.99 0.35
CA LYS A 48 7.98 -18.39 -1.06
C LYS A 48 6.94 -17.68 -1.94
N MET A 49 5.69 -17.56 -1.47
CA MET A 49 4.64 -16.85 -2.19
C MET A 49 5.00 -15.38 -2.44
N MET A 50 5.65 -14.74 -1.47
CA MET A 50 6.05 -13.35 -1.58
C MET A 50 7.28 -13.19 -2.48
N GLU A 51 8.23 -14.13 -2.45
CA GLU A 51 9.35 -14.16 -3.40
C GLU A 51 8.85 -14.29 -4.85
N GLU A 52 7.81 -15.09 -5.09
CA GLU A 52 7.15 -15.18 -6.40
C GLU A 52 6.48 -13.85 -6.79
N HIS A 53 5.87 -13.14 -5.84
CA HIS A 53 5.32 -11.80 -6.08
C HIS A 53 6.42 -10.79 -6.43
N LYS A 54 7.53 -10.75 -5.71
CA LYS A 54 8.66 -9.86 -6.05
C LYS A 54 9.20 -10.12 -7.46
N LEU A 55 9.25 -11.39 -7.87
CA LEU A 55 9.64 -11.73 -9.24
C LEU A 55 8.66 -11.20 -10.28
N ARG A 56 7.35 -11.30 -10.03
CA ARG A 56 6.31 -10.73 -10.91
C ARG A 56 6.45 -9.21 -11.04
N TYR A 57 6.75 -8.54 -9.93
CA TYR A 57 7.02 -7.11 -9.89
C TYR A 57 8.20 -6.72 -10.80
N LEU A 58 9.31 -7.47 -10.70
CA LEU A 58 10.47 -7.28 -11.59
C LEU A 58 10.13 -7.50 -13.06
N GLN A 59 9.39 -8.58 -13.38
CA GLN A 59 9.00 -8.88 -14.77
C GLN A 59 8.20 -7.73 -15.38
N LEU A 60 7.21 -7.19 -14.65
CA LEU A 60 6.39 -6.07 -15.11
C LEU A 60 7.20 -4.79 -15.27
N LEU A 61 8.13 -4.51 -14.36
CA LEU A 61 9.05 -3.36 -14.51
C LEU A 61 9.87 -3.48 -15.79
N LEU A 62 10.45 -4.66 -16.06
CA LEU A 62 11.26 -4.92 -17.24
C LEU A 62 10.45 -4.81 -18.54
N GLU A 63 9.24 -5.35 -18.57
CA GLU A 63 8.31 -5.22 -19.71
C GLU A 63 7.96 -3.77 -19.99
N ARG A 64 7.59 -3.02 -18.94
CA ARG A 64 7.23 -1.60 -19.03
C ARG A 64 8.37 -0.74 -19.54
N LYS A 65 9.59 -0.98 -19.05
CA LYS A 65 10.79 -0.24 -19.44
C LYS A 65 11.41 -0.76 -20.76
N LYS A 66 10.98 -1.93 -21.22
CA LYS A 66 11.60 -2.66 -22.34
C LYS A 66 13.09 -2.90 -22.11
N GLU A 67 13.43 -3.32 -20.90
CA GLU A 67 14.82 -3.53 -20.46
C GLU A 67 15.12 -4.99 -20.15
N ASN A 68 16.41 -5.32 -20.15
CA ASN A 68 16.91 -6.64 -19.78
C ASN A 68 17.34 -6.65 -18.30
N VAL A 69 17.00 -7.71 -17.59
CA VAL A 69 17.41 -7.96 -16.19
C VAL A 69 18.92 -7.90 -15.98
N GLU A 70 19.72 -8.26 -17.00
CA GLU A 70 21.18 -8.23 -16.95
C GLU A 70 21.72 -6.85 -16.54
N ARG A 71 21.09 -5.77 -17.00
CA ARG A 71 21.48 -4.40 -16.62
C ARG A 71 21.38 -4.18 -15.11
N TYR A 72 20.33 -4.69 -14.49
CA TYR A 72 20.09 -4.56 -13.04
C TYR A 72 21.05 -5.44 -12.24
N ILE A 73 21.30 -6.66 -12.72
CA ILE A 73 22.27 -7.59 -12.11
C ILE A 73 23.68 -7.00 -12.15
N LEU A 74 24.09 -6.44 -13.29
CA LEU A 74 25.39 -5.78 -13.43
C LEU A 74 25.52 -4.57 -12.52
N ALA A 75 24.54 -3.65 -12.54
CA ALA A 75 24.54 -2.45 -11.70
C ALA A 75 24.55 -2.80 -10.20
N MET A 76 23.80 -3.81 -9.78
CA MET A 76 23.83 -4.26 -8.37
C MET A 76 25.09 -5.04 -8.02
N GLY A 77 25.70 -5.74 -8.99
CA GLY A 77 26.99 -6.39 -8.81
C GLY A 77 28.12 -5.39 -8.54
N GLU A 78 28.12 -4.24 -9.22
CA GLU A 78 29.05 -3.15 -8.97
C GLU A 78 28.94 -2.56 -7.55
N LEU A 79 27.76 -2.68 -6.92
CA LEU A 79 27.46 -2.18 -5.58
C LEU A 79 27.46 -3.27 -4.51
N GLU A 80 27.79 -4.53 -4.85
CA GLU A 80 27.65 -5.66 -3.93
C GLU A 80 28.46 -5.46 -2.65
N HIS A 81 29.71 -5.02 -2.78
CA HIS A 81 30.61 -4.87 -1.64
C HIS A 81 30.11 -3.79 -0.67
N GLU A 82 29.72 -2.62 -1.19
CA GLU A 82 29.12 -1.54 -0.43
C GLU A 82 27.83 -1.99 0.24
N ALA A 83 26.96 -2.68 -0.49
CA ALA A 83 25.70 -3.18 0.03
C ALA A 83 25.88 -4.19 1.17
N ARG A 84 26.90 -5.06 1.10
CA ARG A 84 27.24 -5.98 2.20
C ARG A 84 27.70 -5.24 3.45
N ASN A 85 28.47 -4.17 3.28
CA ASN A 85 28.98 -3.36 4.39
C ASN A 85 27.90 -2.53 5.09
N CYS A 86 26.70 -2.38 4.49
CA CYS A 86 25.54 -1.79 5.15
C CYS A 86 24.92 -2.71 6.23
N TYR A 87 25.22 -4.00 6.21
CA TYR A 87 24.71 -4.97 7.18
C TYR A 87 25.69 -5.16 8.33
N ALA A 88 25.16 -5.24 9.55
CA ALA A 88 25.96 -5.40 10.76
C ALA A 88 26.65 -6.76 10.89
N ASP A 89 26.05 -7.79 10.28
CA ASP A 89 26.52 -9.17 10.35
C ASP A 89 27.05 -9.62 9.00
N SER A 90 27.99 -10.57 9.03
CA SER A 90 28.49 -11.20 7.82
C SER A 90 27.38 -11.93 7.07
N ILE A 91 27.15 -11.54 5.82
CA ILE A 91 26.13 -12.15 4.98
C ILE A 91 26.69 -13.41 4.30
N HIS A 92 26.25 -14.59 4.75
CA HIS A 92 26.69 -15.90 4.25
C HIS A 92 25.99 -16.36 2.96
N LEU A 93 25.68 -15.42 2.07
CA LEU A 93 25.14 -15.70 0.74
C LEU A 93 26.22 -15.51 -0.31
N ASN A 94 26.26 -16.40 -1.30
CA ASN A 94 27.08 -16.18 -2.48
C ASN A 94 26.59 -14.95 -3.27
N SER A 95 27.47 -14.38 -4.10
CA SER A 95 27.19 -13.15 -4.86
C SER A 95 25.93 -13.25 -5.70
N ALA A 96 25.74 -14.35 -6.43
CA ALA A 96 24.56 -14.53 -7.28
C ALA A 96 23.25 -14.47 -6.49
N LYS A 97 23.17 -15.15 -5.34
CA LYS A 97 21.98 -15.13 -4.47
C LYS A 97 21.77 -13.76 -3.83
N PHE A 98 22.84 -13.13 -3.39
CA PHE A 98 22.78 -11.81 -2.74
C PHE A 98 22.33 -10.72 -3.72
N ILE A 99 22.94 -10.65 -4.91
CA ILE A 99 22.54 -9.70 -5.97
C ILE A 99 21.10 -9.95 -6.39
N LYS A 100 20.70 -11.22 -6.62
CA LYS A 100 19.32 -11.55 -6.98
C LYS A 100 18.33 -11.03 -5.94
N MET A 101 18.61 -11.24 -4.66
CA MET A 101 17.76 -10.74 -3.57
C MET A 101 17.68 -9.21 -3.58
N LEU A 102 18.82 -8.51 -3.67
CA LEU A 102 18.82 -7.03 -3.70
C LEU A 102 18.01 -6.48 -4.89
N VAL A 103 18.15 -7.09 -6.07
CA VAL A 103 17.38 -6.68 -7.26
C VAL A 103 15.88 -6.90 -7.04
N LEU A 104 15.48 -8.06 -6.52
CA LEU A 104 14.07 -8.37 -6.27
C LEU A 104 13.47 -7.46 -5.18
N ASP A 105 14.17 -7.28 -4.07
CA ASP A 105 13.72 -6.46 -2.95
C ASP A 105 13.67 -4.97 -3.33
N GLY A 106 14.71 -4.47 -4.00
CA GLY A 106 14.76 -3.09 -4.47
C GLY A 106 13.63 -2.81 -5.45
N CYS A 107 13.40 -3.70 -6.42
CA CYS A 107 12.29 -3.59 -7.36
C CYS A 107 10.93 -3.63 -6.64
N PHE A 108 10.75 -4.54 -5.70
CA PHE A 108 9.52 -4.66 -4.93
C PHE A 108 9.22 -3.38 -4.14
N ILE A 109 10.20 -2.81 -3.45
CA ILE A 109 10.05 -1.57 -2.67
C ILE A 109 9.68 -0.40 -3.60
N ILE A 110 10.34 -0.28 -4.75
CA ILE A 110 10.08 0.81 -5.72
C ILE A 110 8.64 0.75 -6.23
N GLU A 111 8.13 -0.42 -6.58
CA GLU A 111 6.75 -0.57 -7.06
C GLU A 111 5.70 -0.52 -5.93
N LEU A 112 6.01 -1.04 -4.74
CA LEU A 112 5.13 -0.97 -3.57
C LEU A 112 4.82 0.49 -3.22
N ARG A 113 5.84 1.34 -3.30
CA ARG A 113 5.70 2.79 -3.16
C ARG A 113 4.71 3.38 -4.15
N GLU A 114 4.75 2.99 -5.43
CA GLU A 114 3.79 3.49 -6.45
C GLU A 114 2.34 3.13 -6.10
N ILE A 115 2.13 1.95 -5.52
CA ILE A 115 0.79 1.50 -5.08
C ILE A 115 0.33 2.31 -3.87
N ILE A 116 1.19 2.47 -2.85
CA ILE A 116 0.84 3.19 -1.63
C ILE A 116 0.55 4.67 -1.94
N GLY A 117 1.32 5.30 -2.82
CA GLY A 117 1.08 6.69 -3.22
C GLY A 117 -0.24 6.91 -3.96
N GLN A 118 -0.76 5.89 -4.67
CA GLN A 118 -2.10 5.95 -5.26
C GLN A 118 -3.22 5.67 -4.26
N LEU A 119 -2.91 4.90 -3.21
CA LEU A 119 -3.87 4.56 -2.17
C LEU A 119 -4.03 5.68 -1.13
N ILE A 120 -2.93 6.35 -0.75
CA ILE A 120 -2.89 7.37 0.29
C ILE A 120 -2.39 8.68 -0.32
N ASN A 121 -3.31 9.50 -0.80
CA ASN A 121 -2.99 10.80 -1.42
C ASN A 121 -3.46 11.98 -0.57
N SER A 122 -4.48 11.78 0.26
CA SER A 122 -5.09 12.80 1.11
C SER A 122 -5.30 12.31 2.54
N SER A 123 -5.48 13.24 3.47
CA SER A 123 -5.84 12.92 4.87
C SER A 123 -7.15 12.13 4.96
N LYS A 124 -8.06 12.28 3.99
CA LYS A 124 -9.30 11.53 3.91
C LYS A 124 -9.10 10.06 3.53
N ASP A 125 -8.09 9.76 2.72
CA ASP A 125 -7.73 8.37 2.41
C ASP A 125 -7.19 7.68 3.66
N VAL A 126 -6.35 8.37 4.43
CA VAL A 126 -5.86 7.90 5.73
C VAL A 126 -7.02 7.65 6.70
N ASP A 127 -7.98 8.56 6.75
CA ASP A 127 -9.18 8.47 7.60
C ASP A 127 -9.97 7.18 7.31
N ILE A 128 -10.29 6.94 6.04
CA ILE A 128 -11.02 5.74 5.61
C ILE A 128 -10.24 4.46 5.94
N LEU A 129 -8.91 4.46 5.73
CA LEU A 129 -8.07 3.30 6.03
C LEU A 129 -7.99 3.01 7.54
N CYS A 130 -8.02 4.05 8.39
CA CYS A 130 -8.10 3.91 9.84
C CYS A 130 -9.49 3.41 10.27
N GLU A 131 -10.57 3.95 9.72
CA GLU A 131 -11.95 3.47 9.98
C GLU A 131 -12.12 1.99 9.61
N CYS A 132 -11.41 1.52 8.59
CA CYS A 132 -11.41 0.13 8.15
C CYS A 132 -10.42 -0.76 8.92
N GLU A 133 -9.70 -0.23 9.91
CA GLU A 133 -8.64 -0.94 10.67
C GLU A 133 -7.54 -1.53 9.76
N ILE A 134 -7.29 -0.91 8.61
CA ILE A 134 -6.21 -1.31 7.68
C ILE A 134 -4.89 -0.70 8.11
N ILE A 135 -4.91 0.52 8.67
CA ILE A 135 -3.74 1.23 9.19
C ILE A 135 -4.08 1.82 10.54
N ASP A 136 -3.17 1.66 11.50
CA ASP A 136 -3.23 2.36 12.77
C ASP A 136 -2.46 3.68 12.70
N ASN A 137 -3.15 4.81 12.89
CA ASN A 137 -2.49 6.11 12.93
C ASN A 137 -1.97 6.45 14.33
N TRP A 138 -0.73 6.06 14.61
CA TRP A 138 -0.02 6.41 15.84
C TRP A 138 0.52 7.85 15.88
N LEU A 139 0.49 8.57 14.76
CA LEU A 139 0.94 9.96 14.66
C LEU A 139 -0.14 10.97 15.09
N GLY A 140 -1.39 10.53 15.21
CA GLY A 140 -2.51 11.34 15.71
C GLY A 140 -3.06 12.38 14.72
N ASP A 141 -2.37 12.62 13.60
CA ASP A 141 -2.81 13.55 12.55
C ASP A 141 -2.75 12.88 11.17
N ASN A 142 -3.91 12.74 10.54
CA ASN A 142 -4.06 12.13 9.22
C ASN A 142 -3.39 12.94 8.11
N GLU A 143 -3.28 14.27 8.26
CA GLU A 143 -2.60 15.14 7.30
C GLU A 143 -1.09 14.92 7.32
N VAL A 144 -0.51 14.72 8.51
CA VAL A 144 0.92 14.39 8.67
C VAL A 144 1.22 13.04 8.02
N VAL A 145 0.38 12.02 8.25
CA VAL A 145 0.53 10.70 7.63
C VAL A 145 0.50 10.80 6.11
N ALA A 146 -0.53 11.45 5.55
CA ALA A 146 -0.67 11.62 4.10
C ALA A 146 0.54 12.37 3.51
N ASN A 147 1.03 13.41 4.18
CA ASN A 147 2.20 14.16 3.72
C ASN A 147 3.48 13.30 3.72
N ILE A 148 3.70 12.45 4.74
CA ILE A 148 4.83 11.52 4.76
C ILE A 148 4.78 10.58 3.55
N PHE A 149 3.64 9.94 3.29
CA PHE A 149 3.50 9.02 2.16
C PHE A 149 3.63 9.74 0.81
N ASN A 150 3.04 10.91 0.66
CA ASN A 150 3.19 11.73 -0.55
C ASN A 150 4.66 12.12 -0.79
N ARG A 151 5.40 12.49 0.26
CA ARG A 151 6.84 12.79 0.18
C ARG A 151 7.69 11.58 -0.16
N LEU A 152 7.36 10.41 0.37
CA LEU A 152 8.01 9.16 -0.05
C LEU A 152 7.76 8.90 -1.54
N THR A 153 6.59 9.28 -2.06
CA THR A 153 6.13 9.03 -3.44
C THR A 153 6.53 10.12 -4.46
N LEU A 154 7.15 11.23 -4.04
CA LEU A 154 7.46 12.39 -4.90
C LEU A 154 8.66 12.25 -5.90
N SER A 155 9.57 11.29 -5.74
CA SER A 155 10.88 11.33 -6.44
C SER A 155 11.04 10.62 -7.79
N VAL A 156 10.08 9.83 -8.32
CA VAL A 156 10.17 9.28 -9.69
C VAL A 156 8.78 9.06 -10.25
N THR A 157 8.45 9.68 -11.38
CA THR A 157 7.19 9.45 -12.10
C THR A 157 7.35 8.25 -13.04
N THR A 158 7.08 7.04 -12.55
CA THR A 158 6.86 5.90 -13.44
C THR A 158 5.39 5.82 -13.81
N HIS A 159 4.97 6.64 -14.76
CA HIS A 159 3.65 6.47 -15.36
C HIS A 159 3.59 5.17 -16.19
N GLN A 160 2.51 4.44 -15.94
CA GLN A 160 1.89 3.34 -16.70
C GLN A 160 2.31 1.91 -16.36
N TYR A 161 1.39 1.14 -15.74
CA TYR A 161 1.40 -0.31 -15.52
C TYR A 161 2.24 -0.82 -14.33
N PHE A 162 1.66 -0.78 -13.14
CA PHE A 162 2.08 -1.59 -11.97
C PHE A 162 1.17 -2.83 -11.84
N VAL A 163 1.55 -3.81 -11.02
CA VAL A 163 0.90 -5.14 -10.90
C VAL A 163 -0.62 -5.08 -10.72
N TYR A 164 -1.11 -4.06 -10.02
CA TYR A 164 -2.52 -3.91 -9.68
C TYR A 164 -3.29 -2.91 -10.56
N THR A 165 -2.72 -2.48 -11.69
CA THR A 165 -3.35 -1.49 -12.59
C THR A 165 -4.77 -1.91 -12.99
N ASP A 166 -4.95 -3.17 -13.41
CA ASP A 166 -6.28 -3.69 -13.78
C ASP A 166 -7.27 -3.68 -12.61
N ILE A 167 -6.81 -3.91 -11.37
CA ILE A 167 -7.66 -3.82 -10.18
C ILE A 167 -8.06 -2.36 -9.95
N PHE A 168 -7.10 -1.43 -9.98
CA PHE A 168 -7.37 -0.01 -9.85
C PHE A 168 -8.32 0.49 -10.93
N ASP A 169 -8.13 0.09 -12.18
CA ASP A 169 -8.99 0.47 -13.31
C ASP A 169 -10.41 -0.08 -13.13
N LYS A 170 -10.57 -1.34 -12.71
CA LYS A 170 -11.87 -1.93 -12.41
C LYS A 170 -12.57 -1.23 -11.26
N VAL A 171 -11.86 -0.95 -10.16
CA VAL A 171 -12.40 -0.23 -9.01
C VAL A 171 -12.80 1.19 -9.40
N ASN A 172 -11.95 1.89 -10.16
CA ASN A 172 -12.22 3.23 -10.65
C ASN A 172 -13.39 3.27 -11.64
N ALA A 173 -13.52 2.28 -12.53
CA ALA A 173 -14.66 2.16 -13.44
C ALA A 173 -15.96 1.87 -12.67
N HIS A 174 -15.90 1.01 -11.66
CA HIS A 174 -17.04 0.73 -10.78
C HIS A 174 -17.49 2.01 -10.06
N TYR A 175 -16.55 2.72 -9.44
CA TYR A 175 -16.83 3.98 -8.76
C TYR A 175 -17.28 5.09 -9.74
N GLY A 176 -16.74 5.13 -10.96
CA GLY A 176 -17.08 6.11 -11.99
C GLY A 176 -18.52 6.01 -12.50
N THR A 177 -19.14 4.84 -12.37
CA THR A 177 -20.51 4.57 -12.83
C THR A 177 -21.52 5.39 -12.03
N ARG A 178 -22.31 6.26 -12.71
CA ARG A 178 -23.29 7.16 -12.07
C ARG A 178 -24.26 6.42 -11.14
N ARG A 179 -24.73 5.24 -11.55
CA ARG A 179 -25.62 4.40 -10.73
C ARG A 179 -24.96 3.97 -9.42
N ASN A 180 -23.69 3.54 -9.47
CA ASN A 180 -22.98 3.09 -8.28
C ASN A 180 -22.70 4.27 -7.33
N LYS A 181 -22.31 5.43 -7.86
CA LYS A 181 -22.21 6.67 -7.06
C LYS A 181 -23.55 7.02 -6.40
N ALA A 182 -24.63 7.04 -7.17
CA ALA A 182 -25.96 7.38 -6.66
C ALA A 182 -26.43 6.40 -5.58
N ILE A 183 -26.23 5.10 -5.79
CA ILE A 183 -26.56 4.06 -4.79
C ILE A 183 -25.70 4.22 -3.53
N ALA A 184 -24.40 4.49 -3.68
CA ALA A 184 -23.51 4.71 -2.54
C ALA A 184 -23.90 5.96 -1.74
N THR A 185 -24.20 7.08 -2.41
CA THR A 185 -24.68 8.31 -1.77
C THR A 185 -26.02 8.07 -1.07
N LEU A 186 -26.97 7.40 -1.72
CA LEU A 186 -28.25 7.07 -1.11
C LEU A 186 -28.05 6.17 0.12
N ARG A 187 -27.16 5.17 0.05
CA ARG A 187 -26.87 4.32 1.21
C ARG A 187 -26.19 5.08 2.35
N ARG A 188 -25.23 5.95 2.04
CA ARG A 188 -24.46 6.68 3.05
C ARG A 188 -25.28 7.77 3.74
N ASP A 189 -26.04 8.55 2.98
CA ASP A 189 -26.71 9.74 3.51
C ASP A 189 -28.16 9.44 3.95
N TYR A 190 -28.83 8.52 3.26
CA TYR A 190 -30.22 8.16 3.56
C TYR A 190 -30.29 6.98 4.54
N PHE A 191 -29.64 5.85 4.26
CA PHE A 191 -29.78 4.65 5.11
C PHE A 191 -28.99 4.68 6.43
N ASN A 192 -28.05 5.61 6.62
CA ASN A 192 -27.36 5.78 7.91
C ASN A 192 -28.07 6.73 8.89
N SER A 193 -29.15 7.40 8.48
CA SER A 193 -29.92 8.30 9.34
C SER A 193 -31.19 7.61 9.85
N PRO A 194 -31.38 7.45 11.18
CA PRO A 194 -32.58 6.85 11.76
C PRO A 194 -33.88 7.51 11.26
N TRP A 195 -33.86 8.83 11.05
CA TRP A 195 -35.02 9.62 10.62
C TRP A 195 -35.44 9.37 9.18
N ALA A 196 -34.50 9.00 8.30
CA ALA A 196 -34.81 8.69 6.92
C ALA A 196 -35.68 7.42 6.83
N TYR A 197 -35.43 6.43 7.69
CA TYR A 197 -36.27 5.23 7.78
C TYR A 197 -37.72 5.57 8.15
N PHE A 198 -37.90 6.43 9.15
CA PHE A 198 -39.23 6.93 9.52
C PHE A 198 -39.89 7.73 8.39
N SER A 199 -39.11 8.48 7.60
CA SER A 199 -39.62 9.23 6.45
C SER A 199 -40.18 8.32 5.35
N VAL A 200 -39.53 7.17 5.06
CA VAL A 200 -40.03 6.19 4.09
C VAL A 200 -41.33 5.56 4.58
N PHE A 201 -41.36 5.16 5.86
CA PHE A 201 -42.54 4.55 6.46
C PHE A 201 -43.73 5.52 6.45
N ALA A 202 -43.50 6.78 6.79
CA ALA A 202 -44.53 7.81 6.74
C ALA A 202 -45.03 8.04 5.32
N ALA A 203 -44.14 8.16 4.33
CA ALA A 203 -44.51 8.33 2.92
C ALA A 203 -45.32 7.14 2.40
N LEU A 204 -44.95 5.91 2.75
CA LEU A 204 -45.66 4.69 2.37
C LEU A 204 -47.05 4.63 3.01
N ALA A 205 -47.18 5.00 4.28
CA ALA A 205 -48.46 5.07 4.99
C ALA A 205 -49.39 6.14 4.37
N ILE A 206 -48.87 7.33 4.05
CA ILE A 206 -49.63 8.40 3.38
C ILE A 206 -50.09 7.95 1.98
N LEU A 207 -49.25 7.24 1.24
CA LEU A 207 -49.61 6.70 -0.08
C LEU A 207 -50.76 5.69 0.03
N LEU A 208 -50.69 4.76 0.99
CA LEU A 208 -51.76 3.78 1.22
C LEU A 208 -53.07 4.45 1.63
N LEU A 209 -53.00 5.46 2.49
CA LEU A 209 -54.16 6.25 2.90
C LEU A 209 -54.79 7.00 1.74
N THR A 210 -53.98 7.63 0.88
CA THR A 210 -54.50 8.35 -0.30
C THR A 210 -55.13 7.40 -1.31
N VAL A 211 -54.55 6.22 -1.54
CA VAL A 211 -55.18 5.17 -2.37
C VAL A 211 -56.51 4.74 -1.77
N ALA A 212 -56.56 4.42 -0.47
CA ALA A 212 -57.80 4.03 0.19
C ALA A 212 -58.87 5.13 0.08
N GLN A 213 -58.51 6.38 0.37
CA GLN A 213 -59.41 7.53 0.30
C GLN A 213 -59.93 7.76 -1.13
N THR A 214 -59.10 7.56 -2.14
CA THR A 214 -59.49 7.68 -3.55
C THR A 214 -60.48 6.58 -3.94
N VAL A 215 -60.25 5.33 -3.49
CA VAL A 215 -61.16 4.19 -3.73
C VAL A 215 -62.52 4.42 -3.05
N PHE A 216 -62.54 4.85 -1.78
CA PHE A 216 -63.78 5.16 -1.08
C PHE A 216 -64.54 6.30 -1.75
N SER A 217 -63.84 7.35 -2.19
CA SER A 217 -64.47 8.48 -2.90
C SER A 217 -65.07 8.03 -4.24
N ALA A 218 -64.38 7.15 -4.99
CA ALA A 218 -64.90 6.61 -6.24
C ALA A 218 -66.14 5.72 -6.02
N LEU A 219 -66.14 4.87 -4.98
CA LEU A 219 -67.28 4.00 -4.64
C LEU A 219 -68.52 4.76 -4.18
N GLN A 220 -68.38 5.96 -3.61
CA GLN A 220 -69.52 6.82 -3.23
C GLN A 220 -70.14 7.57 -4.40
N VAL A 221 -69.42 7.67 -5.53
CA VAL A 221 -69.88 8.36 -6.75
C VAL A 221 -70.69 7.43 -7.67
N PHE A 222 -70.59 6.12 -7.48
CA PHE A 222 -71.41 5.09 -8.15
C PHE A 222 -72.56 4.61 -7.25
#